data_AF-A0A699SUY6-F1
#
_entry.id   AF-A0A699SUY6-F1
#
_cell.length_a   1.000
_cell.length_b   1.000
_cell.length_c   1.000
_cell.angle_alpha   90.00
_cell.angle_beta   90.00
_cell.angle_gamma   90.00
#
_symmetry.space_group_name_H-M   'P 1'
#
loop_
_entity.id
_entity.type
_entity.pdbx_description
1 polymer ?
#
loop_
_entity_poly.entity_id
_entity_poly.type
_entity_poly.pdbx_seq_one_letter_code
_entity_poly.pdbx_strand_id
1 'polypeptide(L)'
;RDLEESATPSTIVHSEAKSKDKGKGILIEEPKPLKKQAQIKQDEAYARELEAELNKNIDWDEVIDHVQRKQKEDNAVKRYQALKRKP
;
A
#
# COMPACT_ATOMS: atom_id res chain seq x y z
N ARG A 1 -21.65 -16.11 25.01
CA ARG A 1 -21.47 -15.09 23.95
C ARG A 1 -20.18 -14.42 24.28
N ASP A 2 -19.10 -14.91 23.68
CA ASP A 2 -17.74 -14.60 24.07
C ASP A 2 -17.02 -14.00 22.86
N LEU A 3 -16.33 -12.90 23.12
CA LEU A 3 -15.58 -12.12 22.14
C LEU A 3 -14.17 -12.71 22.08
N GLU A 4 -14.03 -13.82 21.35
CA GLU A 4 -12.75 -14.41 20.98
C GLU A 4 -12.17 -13.59 19.81
N GLU A 5 -11.62 -12.42 20.13
CA GLU A 5 -10.70 -11.71 19.23
C GLU A 5 -9.29 -11.91 19.80
N SER A 6 -8.73 -13.08 19.48
CA SER A 6 -7.38 -13.44 19.89
C SER A 6 -6.39 -12.47 19.25
N ALA A 7 -5.86 -11.58 20.08
CA ALA A 7 -4.69 -10.78 19.79
C ALA A 7 -3.52 -11.69 19.39
N THR A 8 -2.85 -11.39 18.28
CA THR A 8 -1.44 -10.95 18.30
C THR A 8 -0.92 -10.62 16.90
N PRO A 9 -0.42 -9.40 16.67
CA PRO A 9 0.32 -9.07 15.46
C PRO A 9 1.68 -9.78 15.51
N SER A 10 2.05 -10.43 14.41
CA SER A 10 3.40 -10.93 14.13
C SER A 10 4.42 -9.78 14.16
N THR A 11 4.77 -9.33 15.36
CA THR A 11 5.88 -8.40 15.58
C THR A 11 6.99 -9.22 16.18
N ILE A 12 7.81 -9.80 15.30
CA ILE A 12 9.09 -10.39 15.69
C ILE A 12 9.98 -9.21 16.05
N VAL A 13 9.82 -8.71 17.28
CA VAL A 13 10.74 -7.79 17.92
C VAL A 13 11.95 -8.64 18.32
N HIS A 14 12.95 -8.73 17.46
CA HIS A 14 14.27 -9.21 17.84
C HIS A 14 14.94 -8.12 18.71
N SER A 15 14.50 -7.97 19.95
CA SER A 15 15.25 -7.22 20.96
C SER A 15 16.36 -8.11 21.53
N GLU A 16 17.55 -7.86 20.98
CA GLU A 16 18.91 -8.05 21.46
C GLU A 16 19.10 -8.61 22.90
N ALA A 17 19.89 -9.67 23.06
CA ALA A 17 21.20 -9.62 23.73
C ALA A 17 21.69 -10.97 24.28
N LYS A 18 22.90 -11.33 23.84
CA LYS A 18 23.95 -12.12 24.52
C LYS A 18 23.59 -13.55 24.95
N SER A 19 23.79 -14.45 23.99
CA SER A 19 23.84 -15.90 24.20
C SER A 19 24.99 -16.33 25.12
N LYS A 20 24.69 -17.33 25.97
CA LYS A 20 25.68 -18.29 26.48
C LYS A 20 24.98 -19.58 26.91
N ASP A 21 24.18 -20.18 26.02
CA ASP A 21 23.63 -21.50 26.28
C ASP A 21 24.42 -22.57 25.53
N LYS A 22 25.00 -23.50 26.29
CA LYS A 22 25.70 -24.68 25.77
C LYS A 22 24.67 -25.79 25.58
N GLY A 23 23.81 -25.65 24.59
CA GLY A 23 22.73 -26.59 24.40
C GLY A 23 22.19 -26.53 22.99
N LYS A 24 22.51 -27.58 22.21
CA LYS A 24 21.81 -28.07 21.01
C LYS A 24 21.17 -26.99 20.14
N GLY A 25 21.84 -26.68 19.03
CA GLY A 25 21.34 -25.77 18.00
C GLY A 25 19.87 -26.06 17.69
N ILE A 26 19.02 -25.06 17.94
CA ILE A 26 17.61 -25.07 17.56
C ILE A 26 17.63 -25.04 16.04
N LEU A 27 17.37 -26.18 15.42
CA LEU A 27 17.21 -26.28 13.98
C LEU A 27 15.92 -25.53 13.68
N ILE A 28 16.05 -24.27 13.28
CA ILE A 28 14.95 -23.48 12.72
C ILE A 28 14.62 -24.16 11.39
N GLU A 29 13.72 -25.15 11.45
CA GLU A 29 13.14 -25.73 10.25
C GLU A 29 12.32 -24.62 9.60
N GLU A 30 12.76 -24.18 8.42
CA GLU A 30 12.02 -23.19 7.65
C GLU A 30 10.56 -23.67 7.52
N PRO A 31 9.58 -22.86 7.95
CA PRO A 31 8.20 -23.28 7.90
C PRO A 31 7.84 -23.67 6.46
N LYS A 32 7.47 -24.94 6.29
CA LYS A 32 7.18 -25.62 5.02
C LYS A 32 6.50 -24.68 3.99
N PRO A 33 7.04 -24.50 2.77
CA PRO A 33 6.51 -23.56 1.79
C PRO A 33 5.15 -23.97 1.17
N LEU A 34 4.60 -25.13 1.54
CA LEU A 34 3.42 -25.73 0.91
C LEU A 34 2.13 -24.93 1.09
N LYS A 35 1.99 -24.17 2.20
CA LYS A 35 0.80 -23.35 2.44
C LYS A 35 0.82 -22.01 1.68
N LYS A 36 1.97 -21.62 1.10
CA LYS A 36 2.13 -20.30 0.48
C LYS A 36 1.39 -20.18 -0.86
N GLN A 37 1.41 -21.21 -1.72
CA GLN A 37 0.79 -21.08 -3.05
C GLN A 37 -0.73 -20.92 -3.00
N ALA A 38 -1.40 -21.62 -2.09
CA ALA A 38 -2.85 -21.49 -1.92
C ALA A 38 -3.21 -20.09 -1.39
N GLN A 39 -2.46 -19.60 -0.40
CA GLN A 39 -2.61 -18.25 0.15
C GLN A 39 -2.34 -17.18 -0.91
N ILE A 40 -1.24 -17.29 -1.67
CA ILE A 40 -0.90 -16.37 -2.76
C ILE A 40 -2.02 -16.28 -3.80
N LYS A 41 -2.63 -17.40 -4.18
CA LYS A 41 -3.75 -17.41 -5.14
C LYS A 41 -5.00 -16.72 -4.59
N GLN A 42 -5.30 -16.90 -3.30
CA GLN A 42 -6.42 -16.22 -2.65
C GLN A 42 -6.17 -14.72 -2.55
N ASP A 43 -4.97 -14.33 -2.09
CA ASP A 43 -4.57 -12.94 -1.95
C ASP A 43 -4.54 -12.22 -3.32
N GLU A 44 -4.09 -12.91 -4.38
CA GLU A 44 -4.10 -12.38 -5.75
C GLU A 44 -5.53 -12.18 -6.28
N ALA A 45 -6.44 -13.13 -6.04
CA ALA A 45 -7.84 -12.98 -6.43
C ALA A 45 -8.50 -11.80 -5.70
N TYR A 46 -8.22 -11.65 -4.41
CA TYR A 46 -8.71 -10.54 -3.59
C TYR A 46 -8.16 -9.18 -4.07
N ALA A 47 -6.86 -9.10 -4.40
CA ALA A 47 -6.25 -7.89 -4.93
C ALA A 47 -6.90 -7.44 -6.24
N ARG A 48 -7.20 -8.38 -7.16
CA ARG A 48 -7.88 -8.09 -8.43
C ARG A 48 -9.31 -7.60 -8.24
N GLU A 49 -10.04 -8.17 -7.28
CA GLU A 49 -11.40 -7.72 -6.96
C GLU A 49 -11.40 -6.29 -6.39
N LEU A 50 -10.50 -6.02 -5.44
CA LEU A 50 -10.34 -4.70 -4.85
C LEU A 50 -9.93 -3.64 -5.88
N GLU A 51 -9.02 -3.97 -6.80
CA GLU A 51 -8.61 -3.08 -7.89
C GLU A 51 -9.79 -2.74 -8.82
N ALA A 52 -10.61 -3.74 -9.18
CA ALA A 52 -11.78 -3.53 -10.01
C ALA A 52 -12.87 -2.71 -9.30
N GLU A 53 -13.03 -2.85 -7.98
CA GLU A 53 -13.96 -2.07 -7.19
C GLU A 53 -13.52 -0.61 -7.05
N LEU A 54 -12.23 -0.37 -6.77
CA LEU A 54 -11.66 0.98 -6.70
C LEU A 54 -11.70 1.69 -8.06
N ASN A 55 -11.46 0.99 -9.17
CA ASN A 55 -11.56 1.54 -10.51
C ASN A 55 -12.99 1.97 -10.90
N LYS A 56 -14.04 1.39 -10.29
CA LYS A 56 -15.43 1.80 -10.54
C LYS A 56 -15.79 3.11 -9.84
N ASN A 57 -15.03 3.50 -8.81
CA ASN A 57 -15.37 4.64 -7.95
C ASN A 57 -14.63 5.94 -8.34
N ILE A 58 -13.79 5.91 -9.37
CA ILE A 58 -13.12 7.09 -9.90
C ILE A 58 -13.81 7.50 -11.21
N ASP A 59 -14.49 8.64 -11.18
CA ASP A 59 -14.96 9.29 -12.41
C ASP A 59 -13.74 9.87 -13.15
N TRP A 60 -13.23 9.10 -14.10
CA TRP A 60 -12.09 9.51 -14.91
C TRP A 60 -12.37 10.75 -15.76
N ASP A 61 -13.63 10.99 -16.14
CA ASP A 61 -14.01 12.19 -16.89
C ASP A 61 -13.90 13.43 -15.98
N GLU A 62 -14.36 13.34 -14.71
CA GLU A 62 -14.19 14.42 -13.74
C GLU A 62 -12.70 14.75 -13.49
N VAL A 63 -11.86 13.73 -13.35
CA VAL A 63 -10.40 13.90 -13.15
C VAL A 63 -9.77 14.60 -14.35
N ILE A 64 -10.11 14.18 -15.57
CA ILE A 64 -9.62 14.79 -16.80
C ILE A 64 -10.06 16.26 -16.90
N ASP A 65 -11.34 16.55 -16.62
CA ASP A 65 -11.89 17.90 -16.63
C ASP A 65 -11.22 18.80 -15.58
N HIS A 66 -10.91 18.26 -14.39
CA HIS A 66 -10.18 18.98 -13.36
C HIS A 66 -8.78 19.38 -13.84
N VAL A 67 -8.02 18.45 -14.43
CA VAL A 67 -6.67 18.70 -14.95
C VAL A 67 -6.70 19.75 -16.06
N GLN A 68 -7.64 19.64 -17.00
CA GLN A 68 -7.78 20.62 -18.09
C GLN A 68 -8.12 22.02 -17.57
N ARG A 69 -9.01 22.13 -16.58
CA ARG A 69 -9.33 23.42 -15.93
C ARG A 69 -8.08 24.03 -15.28
N LYS A 70 -7.32 23.25 -14.52
CA LYS A 70 -6.07 23.71 -13.88
C LYS A 70 -5.04 24.18 -14.89
N GLN A 71 -4.86 23.45 -15.99
CA GLN A 71 -3.93 23.85 -17.05
C GLN A 71 -4.31 25.19 -17.70
N LYS A 72 -5.62 25.44 -17.89
CA LYS A 72 -6.13 26.72 -18.42
C LYS A 72 -5.93 27.87 -17.43
N GLU A 73 -6.20 27.64 -16.14
CA GLU A 73 -5.95 28.61 -15.06
C GLU A 73 -4.47 29.00 -15.02
N ASP A 74 -3.56 28.03 -14.99
CA ASP A 74 -2.12 28.27 -14.97
C ASP A 74 -1.63 29.04 -16.20
N ASN A 75 -2.18 28.73 -17.39
CA ASN A 75 -1.86 29.47 -18.60
C ASN A 75 -2.31 30.94 -18.50
N ALA A 76 -3.53 31.17 -18.01
CA ALA A 76 -4.07 32.51 -17.82
C ALA A 76 -3.22 33.32 -16.82
N VAL A 77 -2.83 32.70 -15.70
CA VAL A 77 -1.96 33.30 -14.69
C VAL A 77 -0.60 33.68 -15.29
N LYS A 78 0.03 32.79 -16.06
CA LYS A 78 1.31 33.08 -16.73
C LYS A 78 1.21 34.26 -17.69
N ARG A 79 0.14 34.32 -18.50
CA ARG A 79 -0.11 35.43 -19.42
C ARG A 79 -0.29 36.75 -18.67
N TYR A 80 -1.06 36.73 -17.58
CA TYR A 80 -1.26 37.92 -16.76
C TYR A 80 0.05 38.45 -16.16
N GLN A 81 0.88 37.56 -15.60
CA GLN A 81 2.19 37.95 -15.05
C GLN A 81 3.12 38.52 -16.13
N ALA A 82 3.14 37.93 -17.33
CA ALA A 82 3.93 38.43 -18.45
C ALA A 82 3.50 39.84 -18.86
N LEU A 83 2.19 40.13 -18.89
CA LEU A 83 1.66 41.47 -19.19
C LEU A 83 1.98 42.50 -18.11
N LYS A 84 2.08 42.08 -16.84
CA LYS A 84 2.45 42.95 -15.71
C LYS A 84 3.95 43.24 -15.65
N ARG A 85 4.79 42.40 -16.24
CA ARG A 85 6.19 42.70 -16.53
C ARG A 85 6.25 43.64 -17.74
N LYS A 86 5.89 44.92 -17.54
CA LYS A 86 6.24 45.99 -18.49
C LYS A 86 7.78 46.10 -18.58
N PRO A 87 8.34 46.59 -19.71
CA PRO A 87 9.78 46.82 -19.84
C PRO A 87 10.31 47.82 -18.81
#